data_AF-G9K3T4-F1
#
_entry.id   AF-G9K3T4-F1
#
_cell.length_a   1.000
_cell.length_b   1.000
_cell.length_c   1.000
_cell.angle_alpha   90.00
_cell.angle_beta   90.00
_cell.angle_gamma   90.00
#
_symmetry.space_group_name_H-M   'P 1'
#
loop_
_entity.id
_entity.type
_entity.pdbx_description
1 polymer ?
#
loop_
_entity_poly.entity_id
_entity_poly.type
_entity_poly.pdbx_seq_one_letter_code
_entity_poly.pdbx_strand_id
1 'polypeptide(L)'
;KVFCGHEHTLGNLEFAQKVEPGNDHVRAKLSWAKKRDEDDLPTVPSTLSEELLYNPFLRVAEEPVRKFTGKAAPAEVLEALCKERASFQRAAEPLQPQARALLALQWGLLGTPRQ
;
A
#
# COMPACT_ATOMS: atom_id res chain seq x y z
N LYS A 1 -4.16 -6.99 19.40
CA LYS A 1 -3.14 -6.25 18.62
C LYS A 1 -2.96 -6.97 17.28
N VAL A 2 -2.67 -6.26 16.20
CA VAL A 2 -2.46 -6.81 14.86
C VAL A 2 -0.98 -6.67 14.52
N PHE A 3 -0.36 -7.80 14.15
CA PHE A 3 1.03 -7.87 13.72
C PHE A 3 1.03 -8.44 12.30
N CYS A 4 1.27 -7.60 11.30
CA CYS A 4 1.31 -8.01 9.90
C CYS A 4 2.67 -8.59 9.52
N GLY A 5 2.71 -9.37 8.43
CA GLY A 5 3.95 -10.01 7.96
C GLY A 5 4.88 -9.10 7.15
N HIS A 6 4.43 -7.91 6.75
CA HIS A 6 5.19 -7.00 5.89
C HIS A 6 4.94 -5.53 6.27
N GLU A 7 6.00 -4.71 6.13
CA GLU A 7 5.96 -3.26 6.33
C GLU A 7 5.47 -2.58 5.04
N HIS A 8 4.14 -2.47 4.91
CA HIS A 8 3.48 -1.86 3.75
C HIS A 8 2.56 -0.70 4.14
N THR A 9 2.67 -0.21 5.37
CA THR A 9 1.71 0.72 5.96
C THR A 9 1.62 2.04 5.18
N LEU A 10 2.74 2.61 4.74
CA LEU A 10 2.73 3.83 3.92
C LEU A 10 1.96 3.64 2.61
N GLY A 11 2.37 2.68 1.79
CA GLY A 11 1.71 2.43 0.51
C GLY A 11 0.24 2.00 0.67
N ASN A 12 -0.11 1.32 1.77
CA ASN A 12 -1.50 0.98 2.09
C ASN A 12 -2.32 2.23 2.45
N LEU A 13 -1.76 3.15 3.24
CA LEU A 13 -2.43 4.38 3.66
C LEU A 13 -2.54 5.41 2.53
N GLU A 14 -1.57 5.47 1.62
CA GLU A 14 -1.66 6.29 0.40
C GLU A 14 -2.80 5.81 -0.51
N PHE A 15 -2.94 4.49 -0.66
CA PHE A 15 -4.09 3.92 -1.36
C PHE A 15 -5.40 4.19 -0.63
N ALA A 16 -5.43 4.05 0.70
CA ALA A 16 -6.60 4.42 1.49
C ALA A 16 -6.98 5.91 1.30
N GLN A 17 -5.99 6.80 1.17
CA GLN A 17 -6.23 8.23 0.92
C GLN A 17 -6.81 8.48 -0.48
N LYS A 18 -6.44 7.68 -1.49
CA LYS A 18 -7.08 7.71 -2.82
C LYS A 18 -8.55 7.27 -2.73
N VAL A 19 -8.84 6.21 -1.95
CA VAL A 19 -10.19 5.64 -1.83
C VAL A 19 -11.12 6.57 -1.02
N GLU A 20 -10.66 7.07 0.12
CA GLU A 20 -11.42 7.93 1.03
C GLU A 20 -10.68 9.26 1.31
N PRO A 21 -10.61 10.20 0.35
CA PRO A 21 -9.84 11.45 0.52
C PRO A 21 -10.34 12.34 1.67
N GLY A 22 -11.62 12.21 2.03
CA GLY A 22 -12.26 12.90 3.15
C GLY A 22 -12.10 12.23 4.51
N ASN A 23 -11.43 11.07 4.61
CA ASN A 23 -11.28 10.36 5.88
C ASN A 23 -10.11 10.92 6.71
N ASP A 24 -10.43 11.63 7.78
CA ASP A 24 -9.45 12.27 8.68
C ASP A 24 -8.55 11.23 9.38
N HIS A 25 -9.07 10.04 9.68
CA HIS A 25 -8.30 8.96 10.29
C HIS A 25 -7.20 8.45 9.35
N VAL A 26 -7.49 8.36 8.04
CA VAL A 26 -6.49 7.99 7.03
C VAL A 26 -5.38 9.04 6.99
N ARG A 27 -5.73 10.34 6.93
CA ARG A 27 -4.73 11.42 6.89
C ARG A 27 -3.86 11.42 8.14
N ALA A 28 -4.47 11.32 9.33
CA ALA A 28 -3.74 11.29 10.59
C ALA A 28 -2.80 10.07 10.69
N LYS A 29 -3.28 8.88 10.31
CA LYS A 29 -2.47 7.66 10.35
C LYS A 29 -1.34 7.70 9.32
N LEU A 30 -1.57 8.28 8.15
CA LEU A 30 -0.54 8.46 7.12
C LEU A 30 0.57 9.41 7.59
N SER A 31 0.20 10.55 8.19
CA SER A 31 1.20 11.47 8.78
C SER A 31 2.01 10.79 9.89
N TRP A 32 1.35 10.01 10.75
CA TRP A 32 2.04 9.23 11.79
C TRP A 32 3.00 8.18 11.19
N ALA A 33 2.57 7.47 10.14
CA ALA A 33 3.40 6.45 9.49
C ALA A 33 4.60 7.07 8.78
N LYS A 34 4.44 8.23 8.12
CA LYS A 34 5.55 8.96 7.49
C LYS A 34 6.62 9.36 8.49
N LYS A 35 6.20 9.90 9.64
CA LYS A 35 7.14 10.24 10.71
C LYS A 35 7.91 9.02 11.22
N ARG A 36 7.23 7.87 11.37
CA ARG A 36 7.90 6.63 11.78
C ARG A 36 8.90 6.12 10.75
N ASP A 37 8.57 6.21 9.47
CA ASP A 37 9.47 5.84 8.38
C ASP A 37 10.72 6.74 8.37
N GLU A 38 10.55 8.06 8.56
CA GLU A 38 11.66 9.01 8.73
C GLU A 38 12.56 8.68 9.93
N ASP A 39 11.98 8.12 11.00
CA ASP A 39 12.69 7.72 12.22
C ASP A 39 13.23 6.26 12.17
N ASP A 40 13.13 5.56 11.03
CA ASP A 40 13.45 4.12 10.86
C ASP A 40 12.73 3.20 11.88
N LEU A 41 11.51 3.57 12.28
CA LEU A 41 10.69 2.82 13.23
C LEU A 41 9.59 1.99 12.53
N PRO A 42 9.36 0.74 12.97
CA PRO A 42 8.30 -0.08 12.40
C PRO A 42 6.92 0.51 12.70
N THR A 43 5.94 0.26 11.85
CA THR A 43 4.56 0.73 12.05
C THR A 43 3.65 -0.28 12.77
N VAL A 44 4.17 -1.47 13.04
CA VAL A 44 3.50 -2.48 13.88
C VAL A 44 3.73 -2.23 15.37
N PRO A 45 2.82 -2.70 16.25
CA PRO A 45 1.50 -3.25 15.94
C PRO A 45 0.41 -2.18 15.82
N SER A 46 -0.65 -2.50 15.08
CA SER A 46 -1.93 -1.77 15.15
C SER A 46 -2.96 -2.50 16.04
N THR A 47 -4.17 -1.97 16.11
CA THR A 47 -5.33 -2.64 16.72
C THR A 47 -6.44 -2.80 15.69
N LEU A 48 -7.28 -3.83 15.85
CA LEU A 48 -8.41 -4.04 14.93
C LEU A 48 -9.37 -2.83 14.93
N SER A 49 -9.56 -2.20 16.09
CA SER A 49 -10.36 -0.99 16.23
C SER A 49 -9.81 0.17 15.39
N GLU A 50 -8.48 0.35 15.33
CA GLU A 50 -7.86 1.34 14.46
C GLU A 50 -8.02 0.97 12.98
N GLU A 51 -7.80 -0.29 12.61
CA GLU A 51 -7.92 -0.74 11.21
C GLU A 51 -9.32 -0.47 10.63
N LEU A 52 -10.38 -0.62 11.44
CA LEU A 52 -11.76 -0.30 11.01
C LEU A 52 -11.99 1.19 10.68
N LEU A 53 -11.08 2.09 11.10
CA LEU A 53 -11.20 3.53 10.85
C LEU A 53 -10.56 3.96 9.52
N TYR A 54 -9.51 3.28 9.05
CA TYR A 54 -8.74 3.72 7.88
C TYR A 54 -8.50 2.65 6.82
N ASN A 55 -8.73 1.36 7.12
CA ASN A 55 -8.43 0.29 6.17
C ASN A 55 -9.61 0.09 5.20
N PRO A 56 -9.47 0.42 3.91
CA PRO A 56 -10.58 0.38 2.97
C PRO A 56 -11.14 -1.05 2.78
N PHE A 57 -10.31 -2.08 2.97
CA PHE A 57 -10.73 -3.48 2.82
C PHE A 57 -11.62 -3.97 3.98
N LEU A 58 -11.54 -3.32 5.15
CA LEU A 58 -12.42 -3.59 6.28
C LEU A 58 -13.65 -2.66 6.31
N ARG A 59 -13.68 -1.65 5.44
CA ARG A 59 -14.70 -0.60 5.37
C ARG A 59 -15.59 -0.72 4.13
N VAL A 60 -15.70 -1.92 3.55
CA VAL A 60 -16.45 -2.16 2.29
C VAL A 60 -17.94 -1.83 2.36
N ALA A 61 -18.51 -1.74 3.57
CA ALA A 61 -19.90 -1.35 3.79
C ALA A 61 -20.09 0.19 3.85
N GLU A 62 -19.00 0.95 4.03
CA GLU A 62 -19.05 2.39 4.21
C GLU A 62 -19.37 3.09 2.88
N GLU A 63 -20.23 4.10 2.96
CA GLU A 63 -20.72 4.82 1.79
C GLU A 63 -19.60 5.48 0.95
N PRO A 64 -18.54 6.08 1.53
CA PRO A 64 -17.42 6.60 0.76
C PRO A 64 -16.72 5.54 -0.10
N VAL A 65 -16.52 4.34 0.43
CA VAL A 65 -15.86 3.22 -0.26
C VAL A 65 -16.74 2.66 -1.38
N ARG A 66 -18.05 2.55 -1.13
CA ARG A 66 -19.05 2.16 -2.14
C ARG A 66 -19.13 3.17 -3.27
N LYS A 67 -19.08 4.48 -2.96
CA LYS A 67 -19.04 5.56 -3.95
C LYS A 67 -17.77 5.53 -4.80
N PHE A 68 -16.61 5.29 -4.18
CA PHE A 68 -15.34 5.17 -4.90
C PHE A 68 -15.36 4.01 -5.91
N THR A 69 -15.90 2.84 -5.51
CA THR A 69 -15.96 1.65 -6.37
C THR A 69 -17.13 1.65 -7.35
N GLY A 70 -18.18 2.44 -7.09
CA GLY A 70 -19.44 2.39 -7.81
C GLY A 70 -20.22 1.09 -7.60
N LYS A 71 -19.92 0.34 -6.53
CA LYS A 71 -20.51 -0.97 -6.21
C LYS A 71 -21.28 -0.90 -4.89
N ALA A 72 -22.27 -1.78 -4.75
CA ALA A 72 -23.13 -1.82 -3.57
C ALA A 72 -22.92 -3.07 -2.71
N ALA A 73 -22.78 -4.25 -3.34
CA ALA A 73 -22.59 -5.50 -2.64
C ALA A 73 -21.15 -5.60 -2.08
N PRO A 74 -20.96 -5.98 -0.79
CA PRO A 74 -19.63 -6.01 -0.18
C PRO A 74 -18.59 -6.83 -0.94
N ALA A 75 -18.99 -7.96 -1.52
CA ALA A 75 -18.10 -8.80 -2.32
C ALA A 75 -17.62 -8.09 -3.60
N GLU A 76 -18.51 -7.37 -4.30
CA GLU A 76 -18.17 -6.61 -5.51
C GLU A 76 -17.30 -5.40 -5.18
N VAL A 77 -17.57 -4.72 -4.06
CA VAL A 77 -16.75 -3.61 -3.55
C VAL A 77 -15.33 -4.11 -3.28
N LEU A 78 -15.21 -5.25 -2.59
CA LEU A 78 -13.92 -5.85 -2.27
C LEU A 78 -13.15 -6.24 -3.54
N GLU A 79 -13.81 -6.87 -4.51
CA GLU A 79 -13.21 -7.22 -5.80
C GLU A 79 -12.70 -5.99 -6.55
N ALA A 80 -13.51 -4.92 -6.61
CA ALA A 80 -13.11 -3.66 -7.22
C ALA A 80 -11.90 -3.02 -6.52
N LEU A 81 -11.90 -3.00 -5.18
CA LEU A 81 -10.75 -2.50 -4.40
C LEU A 81 -9.48 -3.29 -4.66
N CYS A 82 -9.55 -4.62 -4.74
CA CYS A 82 -8.39 -5.45 -5.06
C CYS A 82 -7.81 -5.13 -6.45
N LYS A 83 -8.66 -4.94 -7.46
CA LYS A 83 -8.24 -4.55 -8.82
C LYS A 83 -7.61 -3.16 -8.82
N GLU A 84 -8.23 -2.19 -8.15
CA GLU A 84 -7.71 -0.83 -8.02
C GLU A 84 -6.37 -0.79 -7.28
N ARG A 85 -6.21 -1.57 -6.21
CA ARG A 85 -4.97 -1.68 -5.44
C ARG A 85 -3.84 -2.26 -6.29
N ALA A 86 -4.11 -3.33 -7.04
CA ALA A 86 -3.13 -3.94 -7.92
C ALA A 86 -2.65 -2.94 -8.99
N SER A 87 -3.58 -2.18 -9.59
CA SER A 87 -3.25 -1.11 -10.53
C SER A 87 -2.43 0.01 -9.89
N PHE A 88 -2.77 0.42 -8.67
CA PHE A 88 -2.05 1.45 -7.92
C PHE A 88 -0.61 1.05 -7.59
N GLN A 89 -0.40 -0.19 -7.15
CA GLN A 89 0.94 -0.69 -6.80
C GLN A 89 1.87 -0.74 -8.02
N ARG A 90 1.37 -1.18 -9.18
CA ARG A 90 2.15 -1.15 -10.44
C ARG A 90 2.53 0.25 -10.90
N ALA A 91 1.74 1.26 -10.54
CA ALA A 91 2.03 2.65 -10.88
C ALA A 91 3.03 3.30 -9.91
N ALA A 92 3.05 2.84 -8.64
CA ALA A 92 3.96 3.34 -7.61
C ALA A 92 5.36 2.71 -7.69
N GLU A 93 5.47 1.48 -8.21
CA GLU A 93 6.76 0.82 -8.41
C GLU A 93 7.43 1.40 -9.68
N PRO A 94 8.56 2.12 -9.56
CA PRO A 94 9.27 2.59 -10.74
C PRO A 94 9.72 1.36 -11.52
N LEU A 95 9.43 1.32 -12.82
CA LEU A 95 10.10 0.38 -13.72
C LEU A 95 11.61 0.63 -13.57
N GLN A 96 12.29 -0.25 -12.86
CA GLN A 96 13.75 -0.30 -12.77
C GLN A 96 14.25 -1.47 -13.62
N PRO A 97 14.25 -1.38 -14.98
CA PRO A 97 14.90 -2.39 -15.81
C PRO A 97 16.37 -2.58 -15.42
N GLN A 98 17.01 -1.51 -14.95
CA GLN A 98 18.43 -1.45 -14.65
C GLN A 98 18.83 -1.98 -13.27
N ALA A 99 17.94 -2.10 -12.28
CA ALA A 99 18.36 -2.55 -10.94
C ALA A 99 18.84 -4.01 -10.93
N ARG A 100 18.16 -4.91 -11.66
CA ARG A 100 18.58 -6.31 -11.81
C ARG A 100 19.86 -6.44 -12.63
N ALA A 101 20.01 -5.65 -13.70
CA ALA A 101 21.23 -5.66 -14.53
C ALA A 101 22.44 -5.08 -13.80
N LEU A 102 22.24 -4.00 -13.04
CA LEU A 102 23.27 -3.37 -12.20
C LEU A 102 23.67 -4.28 -11.04
N LEU A 103 22.73 -4.95 -10.37
CA LEU A 103 23.04 -5.97 -9.37
C LEU A 103 23.77 -7.17 -9.97
N ALA A 104 23.38 -7.63 -11.16
CA ALA A 104 24.07 -8.70 -11.87
C ALA A 104 25.50 -8.31 -12.29
N LEU A 105 25.73 -7.06 -12.72
CA LEU A 105 27.05 -6.51 -12.99
C LEU A 105 27.89 -6.37 -11.71
N GLN A 106 27.29 -5.84 -10.64
CA GLN A 106 27.94 -5.68 -9.33
C GLN A 106 28.32 -7.03 -8.70
N TRP A 107 27.54 -8.08 -8.95
CA TRP A 107 27.82 -9.44 -8.49
C TRP A 107 28.57 -10.29 -9.53
N GLY A 108 29.03 -9.68 -10.64
CA GLY A 108 29.88 -10.36 -11.63
C GLY A 108 29.19 -11.47 -12.43
N LEU A 109 27.86 -11.50 -12.47
CA LEU A 109 27.05 -12.52 -13.18
C LEU A 109 27.00 -12.29 -14.69
N LEU A 110 27.40 -11.11 -15.17
CA LEU A 110 27.60 -10.81 -16.58
C LEU A 110 29.10 -10.78 -16.85
N GLY A 111 29.64 -11.90 -17.34
CA GLY A 111 31.05 -11.99 -17.74
C GLY A 111 31.35 -11.01 -18.86
N THR A 112 32.38 -10.19 -18.71
CA THR A 112 32.90 -9.40 -19.82
C THR A 112 33.41 -10.37 -20.89
N PRO A 113 33.04 -10.21 -22.17
CA PRO A 113 33.65 -11.02 -23.23
C PRO A 113 35.15 -10.72 -23.24
N ARG A 114 35.98 -11.74 -22.96
CA ARG A 114 37.42 -11.66 -23.22
C ARG A 114 37.59 -11.54 -24.73
N GLN A 115 38.28 -10.48 -25.15
CA GLN A 115 38.85 -10.39 -26.50
C GLN A 115 39.92 -11.46 -26.70
#